data_AF-A0A2G6DPZ0-F1
#
_entry.id   AF-A0A2G6DPZ0-F1
#
_cell.length_a   1.000
_cell.length_b   1.000
_cell.length_c   1.000
_cell.angle_alpha   90.00
_cell.angle_beta   90.00
_cell.angle_gamma   90.00
#
_symmetry.space_group_name_H-M   'P 1'
#
loop_
_entity.id
_entity.type
_entity.pdbx_description
1 polymer ?
#
loop_
_entity_poly.entity_id
_entity_poly.type
_entity_poly.pdbx_seq_one_letter_code
_entity_poly.pdbx_strand_id
1 'polypeptide(L)'
;MNRNKNVCNIRFGFILGILSALILLILVFFPPYYYFVVFLHYLTDPCYEKREIAKGGYPYEIRDDRVCIQHGYADSSLLFARMKTLKGADPKTFEKIDYNHFKDKNHVYYKSSQISSDPENFEHLGGIYYKDTSHIYTYHFAIDVDIATFEVLEGNFFAKEKNRVYYNYNETIDADMESFQALRGHYAKDKNYVYYTNVGSSGRSIIIDGADPETFVTFDAPEDEWKAKNKNGYYEFGKMVQSFE
;
A
#
# COMPACT_ATOMS: atom_id res chain seq x y z
N MET A 1 42.41 -65.52 12.38
CA MET A 1 42.99 -64.16 12.46
C MET A 1 42.70 -63.42 11.16
N ASN A 2 41.80 -62.44 11.18
CA ASN A 2 41.76 -61.41 10.13
C ASN A 2 41.21 -60.13 10.79
N ARG A 3 42.10 -59.20 11.15
CA ARG A 3 41.77 -57.90 11.77
C ARG A 3 41.73 -56.82 10.68
N ASN A 4 40.82 -55.86 10.89
CA ASN A 4 40.78 -54.48 10.38
C ASN A 4 40.23 -54.24 8.96
N LYS A 5 38.89 -54.10 8.88
CA LYS A 5 38.17 -53.36 7.82
C LYS A 5 37.49 -52.06 8.32
N ASN A 6 37.97 -51.44 9.42
CA ASN A 6 37.28 -50.29 10.04
C ASN A 6 38.00 -48.93 9.99
N VAL A 7 39.06 -48.76 9.18
CA VAL A 7 39.84 -47.51 9.21
C VAL A 7 39.49 -46.52 8.08
N CYS A 8 38.69 -46.92 7.07
CA CYS A 8 38.49 -46.08 5.87
C CYS A 8 37.23 -45.19 5.85
N ASN A 9 36.28 -45.33 6.79
CA ASN A 9 35.04 -44.54 6.80
C ASN A 9 35.04 -43.33 7.75
N ILE A 10 36.02 -43.21 8.64
CA ILE A 10 36.05 -42.14 9.64
C ILE A 10 36.62 -40.83 9.07
N ARG A 11 37.50 -40.90 8.05
CA ARG A 11 38.12 -39.71 7.44
C ARG A 11 37.20 -38.93 6.49
N PHE A 12 36.22 -39.58 5.85
CA PHE A 12 35.30 -38.90 4.92
C PHE A 12 34.19 -38.12 5.65
N GLY A 13 33.63 -38.67 6.74
CA GLY A 13 32.60 -37.99 7.54
C GLY A 13 33.12 -36.73 8.24
N PHE A 14 34.37 -36.73 8.70
CA PHE A 14 35.00 -35.56 9.32
C PHE A 14 35.28 -34.43 8.32
N ILE A 15 35.67 -34.73 7.09
CA ILE A 15 35.95 -33.71 6.05
C ILE A 15 34.65 -33.05 5.57
N LEU A 16 33.57 -33.81 5.40
CA LEU A 16 32.23 -33.28 5.09
C LEU A 16 31.64 -32.43 6.23
N GLY A 17 31.86 -32.84 7.49
CA GLY A 17 31.46 -32.06 8.67
C GLY A 17 32.19 -30.71 8.75
N ILE A 18 33.51 -30.70 8.52
CA ILE A 18 34.35 -29.50 8.52
C ILE A 18 33.99 -28.56 7.35
N LEU A 19 33.70 -29.09 6.14
CA LEU A 19 33.23 -28.28 5.01
C LEU A 19 31.87 -27.63 5.29
N SER A 20 30.92 -28.37 5.89
CA SER A 20 29.60 -27.81 6.22
C SER A 20 29.68 -26.72 7.30
N ALA A 21 30.56 -26.91 8.30
CA ALA A 21 30.79 -25.94 9.35
C ALA A 21 31.51 -24.68 8.83
N LEU A 22 32.45 -24.81 7.90
CA LEU A 22 33.12 -23.69 7.23
C LEU A 22 32.16 -22.86 6.35
N ILE A 23 31.23 -23.51 5.63
CA ILE A 23 30.20 -22.82 4.84
C ILE A 23 29.24 -22.04 5.76
N LEU A 24 28.81 -22.65 6.87
CA LEU A 24 28.00 -21.98 7.89
C LEU A 24 28.76 -20.82 8.57
N LEU A 25 30.05 -20.95 8.85
CA LEU A 25 30.88 -19.86 9.39
C LEU A 25 31.07 -18.71 8.39
N ILE A 26 31.22 -19.00 7.09
CA ILE A 26 31.29 -17.95 6.04
C ILE A 26 29.97 -17.18 5.94
N LEU A 27 28.83 -17.87 6.04
CA LEU A 27 27.51 -17.24 6.03
C LEU A 27 27.22 -16.40 7.28
N VAL A 28 27.81 -16.74 8.43
CA VAL A 28 27.60 -16.03 9.72
C VAL A 28 28.60 -14.88 9.92
N PHE A 29 29.83 -14.98 9.40
CA PHE A 29 30.90 -13.99 9.65
C PHE A 29 31.28 -13.12 8.44
N PHE A 30 30.74 -13.37 7.24
CA PHE A 30 30.94 -12.51 6.07
C PHE A 30 29.61 -11.86 5.58
N PRO A 31 29.14 -10.78 6.24
CA PRO A 31 28.12 -9.89 5.66
C PRO A 31 28.38 -9.47 4.20
N PRO A 32 29.62 -9.33 3.67
CA PRO A 32 29.82 -9.03 2.25
C PRO A 32 29.27 -10.06 1.27
N TYR A 33 29.04 -11.33 1.65
CA TYR A 33 28.43 -12.29 0.72
C TYR A 33 26.96 -11.96 0.44
N TYR A 34 26.19 -11.58 1.47
CA TYR A 34 24.83 -11.08 1.28
C TYR A 34 24.81 -9.83 0.41
N TYR A 35 25.67 -8.85 0.70
CA TYR A 35 25.79 -7.64 -0.12
C TYR A 35 26.25 -7.97 -1.55
N PHE A 36 27.12 -8.95 -1.75
CA PHE A 36 27.59 -9.39 -3.07
C PHE A 36 26.48 -10.08 -3.87
N VAL A 37 25.70 -10.97 -3.25
CA VAL A 37 24.55 -11.63 -3.90
C VAL A 37 23.47 -10.62 -4.27
N VAL A 38 23.17 -9.68 -3.36
CA VAL A 38 22.23 -8.57 -3.63
C VAL A 38 22.75 -7.69 -4.76
N PHE A 39 24.04 -7.34 -4.75
CA PHE A 39 24.71 -6.55 -5.80
C PHE A 39 24.72 -7.28 -7.16
N LEU A 40 24.93 -8.60 -7.18
CA LEU A 40 24.87 -9.40 -8.41
C LEU A 40 23.45 -9.44 -8.99
N HIS A 41 22.42 -9.55 -8.15
CA HIS A 41 21.02 -9.48 -8.60
C HIS A 41 20.71 -8.12 -9.25
N TYR A 42 21.25 -7.03 -8.73
CA TYR A 42 21.09 -5.71 -9.33
C TYR A 42 21.75 -5.60 -10.71
N LEU A 43 22.94 -6.19 -10.91
CA LEU A 43 23.65 -6.13 -12.18
C LEU A 43 23.08 -7.06 -13.26
N THR A 44 22.27 -8.05 -12.87
CA THR A 44 21.76 -9.09 -13.78
C THR A 44 20.28 -8.92 -14.14
N ASP A 45 19.55 -8.03 -13.46
CA ASP A 45 18.17 -7.70 -13.83
C ASP A 45 18.17 -6.76 -15.06
N PRO A 46 17.71 -7.20 -16.24
CA PRO A 46 17.73 -6.37 -17.46
C PRO A 46 16.73 -5.20 -17.43
N CYS A 47 15.82 -5.21 -16.47
CA CYS A 47 14.97 -4.07 -16.16
C CYS A 47 15.67 -3.08 -15.22
N TYR A 48 16.84 -3.41 -14.66
CA TYR A 48 17.54 -2.52 -13.76
C TYR A 48 18.13 -1.33 -14.51
N GLU A 49 17.48 -0.19 -14.34
CA GLU A 49 17.97 1.10 -14.79
C GLU A 49 17.52 2.22 -13.84
N LYS A 50 18.25 3.34 -13.91
CA LYS A 50 17.80 4.61 -13.35
C LYS A 50 17.14 5.39 -14.48
N ARG A 51 15.87 5.76 -14.31
CA ARG A 51 15.11 6.52 -15.31
C ARG A 51 14.53 7.77 -14.69
N GLU A 52 14.56 8.90 -15.41
CA GLU A 52 13.87 10.11 -14.98
C GLU A 52 12.38 9.86 -14.76
N ILE A 53 11.84 10.35 -13.64
CA ILE A 53 10.43 10.12 -13.30
C ILE A 53 9.55 10.93 -14.27
N ALA A 54 8.89 10.24 -15.20
CA ALA A 54 7.90 10.86 -16.06
C ALA A 54 6.67 11.28 -15.24
N LYS A 55 6.12 12.47 -15.51
CA LYS A 55 4.85 12.92 -14.91
C LYS A 55 3.70 12.06 -15.45
N GLY A 56 2.90 11.43 -14.59
CA GLY A 56 1.61 10.82 -15.00
C GLY A 56 1.32 9.36 -14.63
N GLY A 57 2.00 8.76 -13.66
CA GLY A 57 1.67 7.41 -13.19
C GLY A 57 2.83 6.73 -12.47
N TYR A 58 2.59 5.52 -11.96
CA TYR A 58 3.68 4.64 -11.55
C TYR A 58 4.41 4.10 -12.82
N PRO A 59 5.70 4.41 -13.04
CA PRO A 59 6.42 4.04 -14.26
C PRO A 59 6.51 2.54 -14.46
N TYR A 60 6.17 2.08 -15.67
CA TYR A 60 6.36 0.70 -16.12
C TYR A 60 6.62 0.64 -17.62
N GLU A 61 7.16 -0.47 -18.09
CA GLU A 61 7.24 -0.83 -19.51
C GLU A 61 7.40 -2.35 -19.67
N ILE A 62 7.10 -2.85 -20.86
CA ILE A 62 7.27 -4.26 -21.22
C ILE A 62 8.52 -4.36 -22.11
N ARG A 63 9.52 -5.14 -21.68
CA ARG A 63 10.73 -5.44 -22.45
C ARG A 63 10.77 -6.93 -22.74
N ASP A 64 10.62 -7.30 -24.01
CA ASP A 64 10.61 -8.68 -24.47
C ASP A 64 9.62 -9.56 -23.67
N ASP A 65 10.15 -10.36 -22.75
CA ASP A 65 9.44 -11.32 -21.92
C ASP A 65 9.27 -10.85 -20.46
N ARG A 66 9.32 -9.54 -20.20
CA ARG A 66 9.34 -8.99 -18.83
C ARG A 66 8.53 -7.72 -18.69
N VAL A 67 7.96 -7.56 -17.51
CA VAL A 67 7.42 -6.30 -17.04
C VAL A 67 8.49 -5.62 -16.19
N CYS A 68 8.98 -4.48 -16.65
CA CYS A 68 9.88 -3.61 -15.91
C CYS A 68 9.07 -2.52 -15.24
N ILE A 69 9.09 -2.43 -13.91
CA ILE A 69 8.28 -1.47 -13.15
C ILE A 69 9.13 -0.78 -12.09
N GLN A 70 8.75 0.44 -11.71
CA GLN A 70 9.39 1.12 -10.59
C GLN A 70 9.31 0.24 -9.33
N HIS A 71 10.39 0.20 -8.57
CA HIS A 71 10.45 -0.53 -7.31
C HIS A 71 10.69 0.42 -6.13
N GLY A 72 9.76 0.44 -5.17
CA GLY A 72 9.81 1.30 -3.99
C GLY A 72 9.32 2.74 -4.23
N TYR A 73 9.47 3.57 -3.20
CA TYR A 73 9.17 4.99 -3.27
C TYR A 73 10.29 5.70 -4.02
N ALA A 74 9.92 6.58 -4.95
CA ALA A 74 10.86 7.57 -5.44
C ALA A 74 11.24 8.44 -4.24
N ASP A 75 12.51 8.42 -3.84
CA ASP A 75 13.04 9.43 -2.94
C ASP A 75 12.76 10.79 -3.60
N SER A 76 12.11 11.71 -2.89
CA SER A 76 11.77 13.03 -3.42
C SER A 76 13.00 13.86 -3.79
N SER A 77 14.21 13.43 -3.35
CA SER A 77 15.50 13.97 -3.78
C SER A 77 16.10 13.29 -5.02
N LEU A 78 15.55 12.16 -5.47
CA LEU A 78 15.99 11.45 -6.67
C LEU A 78 15.07 11.78 -7.84
N LEU A 79 15.61 12.52 -8.81
CA LEU A 79 15.04 12.69 -10.15
C LEU A 79 14.83 11.36 -10.90
N PHE A 80 15.30 10.24 -10.34
CA PHE A 80 15.36 8.93 -10.99
C PHE A 80 14.63 7.84 -10.19
N ALA A 81 13.73 7.14 -10.85
CA ALA A 81 13.15 5.88 -10.38
C ALA A 81 14.12 4.71 -10.62
N ARG A 82 14.11 3.72 -9.71
CA ARG A 82 14.77 2.43 -9.92
C ARG A 82 13.77 1.46 -10.52
N MET A 83 14.02 1.05 -11.75
CA MET A 83 13.23 0.02 -12.43
C MET A 83 13.74 -1.36 -12.04
N LYS A 84 12.84 -2.34 -11.94
CA LYS A 84 13.16 -3.76 -11.73
C LYS A 84 12.14 -4.64 -12.43
N THR A 85 12.50 -5.90 -12.65
CA THR A 85 11.55 -6.90 -13.13
C THR A 85 10.46 -7.14 -12.09
N LEU A 86 9.19 -7.02 -12.48
CA LEU A 86 8.04 -7.46 -11.69
C LEU A 86 7.94 -8.99 -11.79
N LYS A 87 8.44 -9.67 -10.76
CA LYS A 87 8.48 -11.14 -10.75
C LYS A 87 7.08 -11.74 -10.80
N GLY A 88 6.90 -12.74 -11.66
CA GLY A 88 5.64 -13.48 -11.79
C GLY A 88 4.59 -12.80 -12.65
N ALA A 89 4.82 -11.57 -13.12
CA ALA A 89 3.91 -10.91 -14.04
C ALA A 89 3.97 -11.54 -15.44
N ASP A 90 2.80 -11.69 -16.08
CA ASP A 90 2.71 -12.12 -17.47
C ASP A 90 2.80 -10.89 -18.40
N PRO A 91 3.94 -10.67 -19.08
CA PRO A 91 4.17 -9.48 -19.91
C PRO A 91 3.22 -9.39 -21.11
N LYS A 92 2.66 -10.51 -21.58
CA LYS A 92 1.78 -10.53 -22.77
C LYS A 92 0.39 -10.02 -22.46
N THR A 93 -0.05 -10.18 -21.21
CA THR A 93 -1.37 -9.78 -20.74
C THR A 93 -1.32 -8.62 -19.74
N PHE A 94 -0.13 -8.08 -19.47
CA PHE A 94 0.05 -7.01 -18.51
C PHE A 94 -0.55 -5.70 -19.03
N GLU A 95 -1.48 -5.13 -18.27
CA GLU A 95 -2.15 -3.90 -18.61
C GLU A 95 -2.33 -2.98 -17.39
N LYS A 96 -2.42 -1.68 -17.66
CA LYS A 96 -2.66 -0.65 -16.64
C LYS A 96 -4.16 -0.49 -16.43
N ILE A 97 -4.60 -0.58 -15.17
CA ILE A 97 -5.97 -0.28 -14.75
C ILE A 97 -6.10 1.23 -14.52
N ASP A 98 -5.24 1.80 -13.66
CA ASP A 98 -5.25 3.22 -13.32
C ASP A 98 -3.85 3.73 -12.96
N TYR A 99 -3.74 4.89 -12.31
CA TYR A 99 -2.47 5.53 -11.95
C TYR A 99 -1.49 4.59 -11.22
N ASN A 100 -1.97 3.74 -10.31
CA ASN A 100 -1.15 2.84 -9.51
C ASN A 100 -1.50 1.35 -9.68
N HIS A 101 -2.65 1.01 -10.27
CA HIS A 101 -3.07 -0.38 -10.44
C HIS A 101 -2.77 -0.93 -11.82
N PHE A 102 -2.33 -2.18 -11.83
CA PHE A 102 -2.04 -2.97 -13.03
C PHE A 102 -2.62 -4.37 -12.85
N LYS A 103 -2.83 -5.09 -13.94
CA LYS A 103 -3.15 -6.52 -13.89
C LYS A 103 -2.53 -7.28 -15.04
N ASP A 104 -2.43 -8.58 -14.86
CA ASP A 104 -2.28 -9.54 -15.94
C ASP A 104 -3.36 -10.62 -15.81
N LYS A 105 -3.30 -11.67 -16.64
CA LYS A 105 -4.30 -12.75 -16.63
C LYS A 105 -4.38 -13.54 -15.31
N ASN A 106 -3.36 -13.46 -14.45
CA ASN A 106 -3.27 -14.23 -13.22
C ASN A 106 -3.40 -13.35 -11.96
N HIS A 107 -2.97 -12.08 -12.01
CA HIS A 107 -2.80 -11.26 -10.82
C HIS A 107 -3.15 -9.79 -11.04
N VAL A 108 -3.45 -9.11 -9.93
CA VAL A 108 -3.57 -7.66 -9.84
C VAL A 108 -2.45 -7.11 -8.97
N TYR A 109 -1.94 -5.95 -9.35
CA TYR A 109 -0.83 -5.28 -8.71
C TYR A 109 -1.20 -3.85 -8.33
N TYR A 110 -0.88 -3.43 -7.12
CA TYR A 110 -0.72 -2.03 -6.77
C TYR A 110 0.76 -1.69 -6.80
N LYS A 111 1.16 -0.79 -7.71
CA LYS A 111 2.56 -0.48 -7.98
C LYS A 111 3.32 -1.77 -8.31
N SER A 112 4.39 -2.07 -7.58
CA SER A 112 5.18 -3.30 -7.73
C SER A 112 4.74 -4.43 -6.78
N SER A 113 3.62 -4.29 -6.06
CA SER A 113 3.11 -5.30 -5.11
C SER A 113 1.91 -6.02 -5.68
N GLN A 114 1.93 -7.36 -5.70
CA GLN A 114 0.75 -8.16 -5.99
C GLN A 114 -0.26 -8.02 -4.84
N ILE A 115 -1.52 -7.76 -5.18
CA ILE A 115 -2.61 -7.55 -4.21
C ILE A 115 -3.74 -8.57 -4.35
N SER A 116 -4.00 -9.09 -5.56
CA SER A 116 -5.05 -10.08 -5.81
C SER A 116 -4.59 -11.11 -6.83
N SER A 117 -5.20 -12.30 -6.76
CA SER A 117 -5.06 -13.38 -7.76
C SER A 117 -6.37 -13.63 -8.52
N ASP A 118 -7.28 -12.65 -8.50
CA ASP A 118 -8.58 -12.67 -9.15
C ASP A 118 -8.76 -11.40 -10.03
N PRO A 119 -7.98 -11.28 -11.12
CA PRO A 119 -7.99 -10.10 -11.98
C PRO A 119 -9.28 -9.93 -12.81
N GLU A 120 -10.10 -10.98 -12.92
CA GLU A 120 -11.37 -10.95 -13.64
C GLU A 120 -12.46 -10.24 -12.85
N ASN A 121 -12.46 -10.39 -11.52
CA ASN A 121 -13.45 -9.76 -10.63
C ASN A 121 -12.91 -8.51 -9.92
N PHE A 122 -11.73 -8.02 -10.29
CA PHE A 122 -11.14 -6.83 -9.68
C PHE A 122 -11.78 -5.54 -10.21
N GLU A 123 -12.52 -4.83 -9.35
CA GLU A 123 -13.25 -3.61 -9.71
C GLU A 123 -13.02 -2.46 -8.72
N HIS A 124 -13.17 -1.23 -9.23
CA HIS A 124 -13.10 0.00 -8.43
C HIS A 124 -14.49 0.31 -7.85
N LEU A 125 -14.57 0.45 -6.52
CA LEU A 125 -15.82 0.77 -5.82
C LEU A 125 -16.06 2.27 -5.62
N GLY A 126 -15.06 3.10 -5.92
CA GLY A 126 -15.08 4.53 -5.66
C GLY A 126 -14.01 4.94 -4.66
N GLY A 127 -13.55 6.20 -4.76
CA GLY A 127 -12.50 6.71 -3.91
C GLY A 127 -11.22 5.87 -3.99
N ILE A 128 -10.74 5.39 -2.85
CA ILE A 128 -9.53 4.54 -2.73
C ILE A 128 -9.83 3.03 -2.63
N TYR A 129 -11.10 2.63 -2.76
CA TYR A 129 -11.55 1.26 -2.49
C TYR A 129 -11.71 0.44 -3.76
N TYR A 130 -11.19 -0.79 -3.74
CA TYR A 130 -11.32 -1.77 -4.80
C TYR A 130 -11.79 -3.09 -4.20
N LYS A 131 -12.33 -3.99 -5.02
CA LYS A 131 -12.64 -5.34 -4.55
C LYS A 131 -12.29 -6.40 -5.57
N ASP A 132 -12.08 -7.61 -5.09
CA ASP A 132 -12.26 -8.83 -5.88
C ASP A 132 -13.38 -9.70 -5.27
N THR A 133 -13.47 -10.97 -5.63
CA THR A 133 -14.49 -11.89 -5.10
C THR A 133 -14.35 -12.14 -3.58
N SER A 134 -13.17 -11.96 -3.01
CA SER A 134 -12.83 -12.41 -1.65
C SER A 134 -12.37 -11.30 -0.70
N HIS A 135 -12.01 -10.11 -1.18
CA HIS A 135 -11.51 -9.04 -0.34
C HIS A 135 -11.90 -7.66 -0.87
N ILE A 136 -11.97 -6.70 0.05
CA ILE A 136 -11.88 -5.26 -0.26
C ILE A 136 -10.42 -4.81 -0.06
N TYR A 137 -9.97 -3.91 -0.92
CA TYR A 137 -8.61 -3.39 -0.94
C TYR A 137 -8.58 -1.86 -0.84
N THR A 138 -7.56 -1.37 -0.16
CA THR A 138 -7.13 0.03 -0.21
C THR A 138 -5.62 0.08 -0.46
N TYR A 139 -5.19 0.77 -1.51
CA TYR A 139 -3.79 0.78 -1.95
C TYR A 139 -3.23 -0.65 -2.12
N HIS A 140 -2.32 -1.09 -1.23
CA HIS A 140 -1.74 -2.44 -1.25
C HIS A 140 -2.20 -3.35 -0.12
N PHE A 141 -3.22 -2.95 0.65
CA PHE A 141 -3.74 -3.70 1.78
C PHE A 141 -5.13 -4.24 1.48
N ALA A 142 -5.36 -5.51 1.83
CA ALA A 142 -6.71 -6.03 2.02
C ALA A 142 -7.22 -5.57 3.40
N ILE A 143 -8.50 -5.20 3.48
CA ILE A 143 -9.16 -4.83 4.72
C ILE A 143 -10.08 -5.97 5.19
N ASP A 144 -10.09 -6.22 6.50
CA ASP A 144 -10.90 -7.29 7.11
C ASP A 144 -12.32 -6.78 7.37
N VAL A 145 -13.19 -6.95 6.37
CA VAL A 145 -14.58 -6.48 6.37
C VAL A 145 -15.49 -7.49 5.68
N ASP A 146 -16.77 -7.45 6.02
CA ASP A 146 -17.81 -8.18 5.30
C ASP A 146 -18.15 -7.50 3.97
N ILE A 147 -17.62 -8.05 2.87
CA ILE A 147 -17.77 -7.57 1.49
C ILE A 147 -19.24 -7.33 1.13
N ALA A 148 -20.16 -8.19 1.59
CA ALA A 148 -21.57 -8.11 1.21
C ALA A 148 -22.28 -6.88 1.80
N THR A 149 -21.74 -6.33 2.89
CA THR A 149 -22.30 -5.17 3.60
C THR A 149 -21.41 -3.93 3.51
N PHE A 150 -20.31 -4.01 2.76
CA PHE A 150 -19.37 -2.91 2.59
C PHE A 150 -19.90 -1.89 1.58
N GLU A 151 -19.98 -0.63 1.99
CA GLU A 151 -20.47 0.47 1.18
C GLU A 151 -19.48 1.64 1.23
N VAL A 152 -19.00 2.07 0.06
CA VAL A 152 -18.18 3.28 -0.06
C VAL A 152 -19.08 4.49 0.10
N LEU A 153 -18.70 5.39 1.01
CA LEU A 153 -19.42 6.63 1.28
C LEU A 153 -18.85 7.77 0.43
N GLU A 154 -19.58 8.88 0.41
CA GLU A 154 -19.12 10.11 -0.23
C GLU A 154 -17.80 10.61 0.40
N GLY A 155 -17.00 11.38 -0.35
CA GLY A 155 -15.77 11.97 0.18
C GLY A 155 -14.49 11.14 -0.02
N ASN A 156 -14.49 10.19 -0.96
CA ASN A 156 -13.33 9.42 -1.47
C ASN A 156 -12.56 8.52 -0.49
N PHE A 157 -12.75 8.69 0.83
CA PHE A 157 -11.95 8.01 1.86
C PHE A 157 -12.78 7.27 2.90
N PHE A 158 -14.09 7.52 2.97
CA PHE A 158 -14.98 6.89 3.93
C PHE A 158 -15.70 5.70 3.32
N ALA A 159 -15.92 4.68 4.13
CA ALA A 159 -16.78 3.55 3.84
C ALA A 159 -17.50 3.14 5.13
N LYS A 160 -18.48 2.24 5.03
CA LYS A 160 -19.09 1.59 6.18
C LYS A 160 -19.24 0.10 5.96
N GLU A 161 -19.19 -0.65 7.04
CA GLU A 161 -19.61 -2.04 7.12
C GLU A 161 -20.52 -2.18 8.33
N LYS A 162 -21.79 -2.52 8.11
CA LYS A 162 -22.81 -2.62 9.17
C LYS A 162 -22.88 -1.34 10.01
N ASN A 163 -22.48 -1.41 11.28
CA ASN A 163 -22.52 -0.29 12.24
C ASN A 163 -21.12 0.30 12.50
N ARG A 164 -20.18 0.15 11.56
CA ARG A 164 -18.83 0.69 11.65
C ARG A 164 -18.55 1.56 10.45
N VAL A 165 -18.05 2.77 10.70
CA VAL A 165 -17.48 3.63 9.65
C VAL A 165 -15.99 3.35 9.56
N TYR A 166 -15.48 3.18 8.36
CA TYR A 166 -14.08 3.04 8.05
C TYR A 166 -13.58 4.31 7.37
N TYR A 167 -12.40 4.76 7.79
CA TYR A 167 -11.61 5.71 7.04
C TYR A 167 -10.32 5.02 6.57
N ASN A 168 -10.09 5.05 5.26
CA ASN A 168 -8.94 4.40 4.62
C ASN A 168 -8.86 2.90 4.96
N TYR A 169 -7.72 2.41 5.46
CA TYR A 169 -7.47 0.96 5.59
C TYR A 169 -7.82 0.36 6.95
N ASN A 170 -8.01 1.14 8.03
CA ASN A 170 -8.30 0.51 9.33
C ASN A 170 -8.82 1.42 10.45
N GLU A 171 -9.16 2.69 10.18
CA GLU A 171 -9.68 3.53 11.25
C GLU A 171 -11.20 3.41 11.35
N THR A 172 -11.67 3.04 12.55
CA THR A 172 -13.09 3.09 12.88
C THR A 172 -13.44 4.37 13.62
N ILE A 173 -14.48 5.06 13.15
CA ILE A 173 -15.07 6.21 13.86
C ILE A 173 -16.24 5.70 14.70
N ASP A 174 -16.23 6.00 16.01
CA ASP A 174 -17.37 5.80 16.90
C ASP A 174 -18.35 6.96 16.72
N ALA A 175 -19.22 6.83 15.72
CA ALA A 175 -20.17 7.85 15.31
C ALA A 175 -21.62 7.40 15.47
N ASP A 176 -22.52 8.37 15.57
CA ASP A 176 -23.96 8.11 15.46
C ASP A 176 -24.32 7.74 14.01
N MET A 177 -24.45 6.43 13.75
CA MET A 177 -24.67 5.89 12.40
C MET A 177 -25.95 6.38 11.72
N GLU A 178 -26.97 6.77 12.49
CA GLU A 178 -28.24 7.26 11.93
C GLU A 178 -28.09 8.65 11.32
N SER A 179 -27.21 9.48 11.89
CA SER A 179 -26.95 10.85 11.44
C SER A 179 -25.59 11.04 10.76
N PHE A 180 -24.80 9.97 10.65
CA PHE A 180 -23.45 10.04 10.08
C PHE A 180 -23.49 10.45 8.60
N GLN A 181 -22.66 11.42 8.27
CA GLN A 181 -22.47 11.94 6.94
C GLN A 181 -20.98 12.12 6.66
N ALA A 182 -20.47 11.37 5.69
CA ALA A 182 -19.15 11.63 5.14
C ALA A 182 -19.18 12.90 4.28
N LEU A 183 -18.16 13.74 4.42
CA LEU A 183 -18.00 14.98 3.66
C LEU A 183 -16.73 14.91 2.81
N ARG A 184 -16.51 15.91 1.95
CA ARG A 184 -15.27 15.98 1.16
C ARG A 184 -14.08 16.26 2.07
N GLY A 185 -12.87 15.94 1.61
CA GLY A 185 -11.68 16.51 2.22
C GLY A 185 -11.32 15.98 3.60
N HIS A 186 -11.59 14.69 3.83
CA HIS A 186 -11.32 14.00 5.11
C HIS A 186 -12.19 14.46 6.30
N TYR A 187 -13.23 15.24 6.04
CA TYR A 187 -14.23 15.60 7.03
C TYR A 187 -15.39 14.61 7.05
N ALA A 188 -15.97 14.41 8.22
CA ALA A 188 -17.26 13.76 8.38
C ALA A 188 -18.00 14.41 9.54
N LYS A 189 -19.30 14.15 9.69
CA LYS A 189 -20.08 14.65 10.82
C LYS A 189 -21.19 13.68 11.19
N ASP A 190 -21.64 13.79 12.43
CA ASP A 190 -22.93 13.26 12.86
C ASP A 190 -23.69 14.33 13.65
N LYS A 191 -24.81 14.00 14.29
CA LYS A 191 -25.62 14.96 15.05
C LYS A 191 -24.89 15.58 16.26
N ASN A 192 -23.83 14.94 16.75
CA ASN A 192 -23.11 15.32 17.96
C ASN A 192 -21.77 16.01 17.63
N TYR A 193 -21.04 15.50 16.64
CA TYR A 193 -19.65 15.84 16.40
C TYR A 193 -19.32 16.06 14.93
N VAL A 194 -18.28 16.85 14.69
CA VAL A 194 -17.57 16.91 13.41
C VAL A 194 -16.22 16.26 13.59
N TYR A 195 -15.87 15.42 12.62
CA TYR A 195 -14.64 14.64 12.57
C TYR A 195 -13.74 15.17 11.46
N TYR A 196 -12.44 15.24 11.74
CA TYR A 196 -11.42 15.40 10.71
C TYR A 196 -10.40 14.28 10.82
N THR A 197 -10.08 13.65 9.69
CA THR A 197 -9.13 12.54 9.68
C THR A 197 -7.83 12.94 9.00
N ASN A 198 -6.73 12.88 9.73
CA ASN A 198 -5.42 13.23 9.18
C ASN A 198 -4.73 11.99 8.60
N VAL A 199 -4.30 12.08 7.34
CA VAL A 199 -3.55 11.04 6.60
C VAL A 199 -2.10 10.86 7.12
N GLY A 200 -1.67 11.61 8.14
CA GLY A 200 -0.38 11.44 8.82
C GLY A 200 -0.22 10.12 9.58
N SER A 201 0.98 9.86 10.12
CA SER A 201 1.46 8.54 10.63
C SER A 201 0.60 7.82 11.68
N SER A 202 -0.41 8.47 12.25
CA SER A 202 -1.35 7.83 13.18
C SER A 202 -2.68 7.43 12.55
N GLY A 203 -3.04 7.97 11.38
CA GLY A 203 -4.34 7.73 10.73
C GLY A 203 -5.50 7.82 11.73
N ARG A 204 -5.51 8.89 12.55
CA ARG A 204 -6.50 9.08 13.61
C ARG A 204 -7.45 10.23 13.29
N SER A 205 -8.72 9.96 13.47
CA SER A 205 -9.87 10.85 13.41
C SER A 205 -9.91 11.62 14.71
N ILE A 206 -10.02 12.94 14.60
CA ILE A 206 -10.16 13.83 15.74
C ILE A 206 -11.52 14.51 15.68
N ILE A 207 -12.16 14.64 16.84
CA ILE A 207 -13.31 15.51 17.01
C ILE A 207 -12.81 16.96 16.93
N ILE A 208 -13.49 17.79 16.15
CA ILE A 208 -13.18 19.21 16.01
C ILE A 208 -13.91 19.98 17.12
N ASP A 209 -13.18 20.39 18.15
CA ASP A 209 -13.76 21.14 19.27
C ASP A 209 -14.40 22.47 18.81
N GLY A 210 -15.63 22.71 19.28
CA GLY A 210 -16.38 23.93 18.96
C GLY A 210 -16.99 23.96 17.55
N ALA A 211 -16.83 22.89 16.76
CA ALA A 211 -17.53 22.75 15.50
C ALA A 211 -19.01 22.44 15.74
N ASP A 212 -19.88 23.26 15.14
CA ASP A 212 -21.31 23.02 15.02
C ASP A 212 -21.59 22.06 13.86
N PRO A 213 -22.04 20.81 14.11
CA PRO A 213 -22.24 19.83 13.05
C PRO A 213 -23.40 20.18 12.10
N GLU A 214 -24.45 20.81 12.62
CA GLU A 214 -25.63 21.18 11.85
C GLU A 214 -25.28 22.10 10.68
N THR A 215 -24.45 23.12 10.94
CA THR A 215 -24.03 24.11 9.93
C THR A 215 -22.68 23.83 9.28
N PHE A 216 -22.02 22.70 9.61
CA PHE A 216 -20.71 22.35 9.05
C PHE A 216 -20.82 21.93 7.59
N VAL A 217 -20.05 22.61 6.73
CA VAL A 217 -19.97 22.35 5.29
C VAL A 217 -18.53 22.42 4.79
N THR A 218 -18.23 21.60 3.78
CA THR A 218 -16.94 21.60 3.06
C THR A 218 -17.05 22.39 1.76
N PHE A 219 -15.90 22.75 1.18
CA PHE A 219 -15.86 23.41 -0.13
C PHE A 219 -15.81 22.38 -1.27
N ASP A 220 -16.30 22.77 -2.45
CA ASP A 220 -16.37 21.88 -3.62
C ASP A 220 -15.11 21.89 -4.49
N ALA A 221 -14.31 22.95 -4.38
CA ALA A 221 -13.10 23.12 -5.17
C ALA A 221 -12.02 22.11 -4.71
N PRO A 222 -11.39 21.34 -5.62
CA PRO A 222 -10.35 20.37 -5.25
C PRO A 222 -9.19 20.98 -4.45
N GLU A 223 -8.79 22.21 -4.75
CA GLU A 223 -7.76 22.97 -4.04
C GLU A 223 -8.16 23.41 -2.62
N ASP A 224 -9.42 23.24 -2.26
CA ASP A 224 -9.96 23.60 -0.94
C ASP A 224 -10.40 22.36 -0.15
N GLU A 225 -9.95 21.15 -0.52
CA GLU A 225 -10.35 19.92 0.16
C GLU A 225 -10.00 19.93 1.66
N TRP A 226 -8.96 20.62 2.10
CA TRP A 226 -8.63 20.73 3.53
C TRP A 226 -9.43 21.80 4.27
N LYS A 227 -10.27 22.58 3.58
CA LYS A 227 -11.02 23.70 4.15
C LYS A 227 -12.46 23.32 4.45
N ALA A 228 -13.01 23.96 5.49
CA ALA A 228 -14.41 23.85 5.84
C ALA A 228 -14.89 25.12 6.56
N LYS A 229 -16.19 25.23 6.79
CA LYS A 229 -16.78 26.29 7.60
C LYS A 229 -18.04 25.84 8.31
N ASN A 230 -18.40 26.55 9.35
CA ASN A 230 -19.73 26.49 9.97
C ASN A 230 -20.14 27.88 10.44
N LYS A 231 -21.24 28.00 11.19
CA LYS A 231 -21.72 29.29 11.72
C LYS A 231 -20.72 30.02 12.63
N ASN A 232 -19.74 29.32 13.20
CA ASN A 232 -18.77 29.87 14.14
C ASN A 232 -17.48 30.38 13.45
N GLY A 233 -17.14 29.85 12.27
CA GLY A 233 -15.87 30.19 11.62
C GLY A 233 -15.43 29.29 10.47
N TYR A 234 -14.21 29.54 9.98
CA TYR A 234 -13.48 28.74 9.00
C TYR A 234 -12.51 27.77 9.68
N TYR A 235 -12.32 26.61 9.04
CA TYR A 235 -11.44 25.53 9.47
C TYR A 235 -10.48 25.14 8.35
N GLU A 236 -9.24 24.83 8.71
CA GLU A 236 -8.26 24.19 7.83
C GLU A 236 -7.61 23.02 8.56
N PHE A 237 -7.48 21.89 7.89
CA PHE A 237 -6.89 20.66 8.45
C PHE A 237 -7.49 20.26 9.82
N GLY A 238 -8.80 20.40 9.97
CA GLY A 238 -9.51 20.08 11.21
C GLY A 238 -9.33 21.08 12.34
N LYS A 239 -8.76 22.27 12.09
CA LYS A 239 -8.54 23.31 13.09
C LYS A 239 -9.23 24.61 12.68
N MET A 240 -9.87 25.28 13.63
CA MET A 240 -10.43 26.62 13.40
C MET A 240 -9.29 27.62 13.13
N VAL A 241 -9.38 28.34 12.01
CA VAL A 241 -8.39 29.35 11.60
C VAL A 241 -8.93 30.78 11.68
N GLN A 242 -10.24 30.96 11.67
CA GLN A 242 -10.90 32.27 11.75
C GLN A 242 -12.31 32.12 12.34
N SER A 243 -12.66 32.92 13.34
CA SER A 243 -14.02 33.00 13.89
C SER A 243 -14.85 34.10 13.21
N PHE A 244 -16.19 33.99 13.26
CA PHE A 244 -17.10 34.96 12.63
C PHE A 244 -17.58 36.12 13.50
N GLU A 245 -17.27 36.12 14.80
CA GLU A 245 -17.69 37.12 15.80
C GLU A 245 -19.22 37.35 15.93
#